data_AF-U6KFC8-F1
#
_entry.id   AF-U6KFC8-F1
#
_cell.length_a   1.000
_cell.length_b   1.000
_cell.length_c   1.000
_cell.angle_alpha   90.00
_cell.angle_beta   90.00
_cell.angle_gamma   90.00
#
_symmetry.space_group_name_H-M   'P 1'
#
loop_
_entity.id
_entity.type
_entity.pdbx_description
1 polymer ?
#
loop_
_entity_poly.entity_id
_entity_poly.type
_entity_poly.pdbx_seq_one_letter_code
_entity_poly.pdbx_strand_id
1 'polypeptide(L)'
;MFNEVLKFGSMIVDALRVYRHPVFVYIPPYGELRGGSWVVIDPTINSSQMELYADELARGGVLEPPGICEIKFKEAERRKLMHQNDHTLQQWQRELEAATTPEEAEEIKEKIKKRENLLMPVYTQVAHVYADLHDRAPRMAARGGVRRILSWPKAREFFYWRVRRRLAANSVV
;
A
#
# COMPACT_ATOMS: atom_id res chain seq x y z
N MET A 1 -21.99 10.58 1.53
CA MET A 1 -22.17 11.31 2.81
C MET A 1 -23.64 11.47 3.16
N PHE A 2 -24.45 12.09 2.29
CA PHE A 2 -25.88 12.39 2.51
C PHE A 2 -26.72 11.21 3.05
N ASN A 3 -26.53 10.00 2.50
CA ASN A 3 -27.24 8.79 2.95
C ASN A 3 -26.58 8.10 4.16
N GLU A 4 -26.13 8.87 5.15
CA GLU A 4 -25.70 8.38 6.47
C GLU A 4 -24.59 7.29 6.48
N VAL A 5 -23.76 7.19 5.44
CA VAL A 5 -22.70 6.15 5.34
C VAL A 5 -21.77 6.11 6.56
N LEU A 6 -21.53 7.26 7.21
CA LEU A 6 -20.72 7.33 8.44
C LEU A 6 -21.40 6.64 9.62
N LYS A 7 -22.74 6.75 9.74
CA LYS A 7 -23.52 6.09 10.80
C LYS A 7 -23.50 4.58 10.62
N PHE A 8 -23.64 4.11 9.39
CA PHE A 8 -23.54 2.66 9.12
C PHE A 8 -22.12 2.13 9.36
N GLY A 9 -21.09 2.92 9.05
CA GLY A 9 -19.70 2.59 9.37
C GLY A 9 -19.45 2.43 10.87
N SER A 10 -19.98 3.33 11.70
CA SER A 10 -19.85 3.23 13.17
C SER A 10 -20.58 2.01 13.75
N MET A 11 -21.72 1.63 13.17
CA MET A 11 -22.47 0.43 13.60
C MET A 11 -21.65 -0.86 13.49
N ILE A 12 -20.71 -0.96 12.53
CA ILE A 12 -19.79 -2.10 12.41
C ILE A 12 -18.90 -2.18 13.65
N VAL A 13 -18.30 -1.04 14.06
CA VAL A 13 -17.43 -0.95 15.23
C VAL A 13 -18.22 -1.28 16.51
N ASP A 14 -19.42 -0.72 16.65
CA ASP A 14 -20.30 -0.99 17.80
C ASP A 14 -20.60 -2.49 17.95
N ALA A 15 -20.93 -3.17 16.84
CA ALA A 15 -21.23 -4.59 16.83
C ALA A 15 -20.00 -5.45 17.16
N LEU A 16 -18.83 -5.16 16.57
CA LEU A 16 -17.59 -5.91 16.82
C LEU A 16 -17.07 -5.74 18.25
N ARG A 17 -17.22 -4.54 18.83
CA ARG A 17 -16.80 -4.22 20.19
C ARG A 17 -17.48 -5.11 21.24
N VAL A 18 -18.75 -5.43 21.06
CA VAL A 18 -19.54 -6.24 22.02
C VAL A 18 -19.60 -7.72 21.67
N TYR A 19 -19.02 -8.12 20.53
CA TYR A 19 -19.06 -9.50 20.06
C TYR A 19 -18.28 -10.43 20.99
N ARG A 20 -18.84 -11.60 21.31
CA ARG A 20 -18.32 -12.51 22.34
C ARG A 20 -17.59 -13.75 21.80
N HIS A 21 -17.75 -14.05 20.52
CA HIS A 21 -17.11 -15.22 19.90
C HIS A 21 -15.84 -14.81 19.14
N PRO A 22 -14.90 -15.75 18.91
CA PRO A 22 -13.70 -15.46 18.13
C PRO A 22 -14.04 -14.95 16.72
N VAL A 23 -13.38 -13.87 16.31
CA VAL A 23 -13.53 -13.28 14.97
C VAL A 23 -12.21 -13.34 14.24
N PHE A 24 -12.24 -13.82 13.00
CA PHE A 24 -11.07 -13.92 12.14
C PHE A 24 -11.26 -13.01 10.94
N VAL A 25 -10.46 -11.95 10.86
CA VAL A 25 -10.35 -11.12 9.67
C VAL A 25 -9.22 -11.69 8.81
N TYR A 26 -9.51 -12.00 7.55
CA TYR A 26 -8.51 -12.52 6.62
C TYR A 26 -8.57 -11.75 5.32
N ILE A 27 -7.46 -11.10 4.94
CA ILE A 27 -7.32 -10.48 3.62
C ILE A 27 -6.89 -11.58 2.64
N PRO A 28 -7.76 -12.00 1.69
CA PRO A 28 -7.49 -13.11 0.77
C PRO A 28 -6.46 -12.72 -0.31
N PRO A 29 -5.98 -13.67 -1.14
CA PRO A 29 -5.13 -13.37 -2.29
C PRO A 29 -5.72 -12.27 -3.17
N TYR A 30 -4.90 -11.29 -3.53
CA TYR A 30 -5.31 -10.11 -4.32
C TYR A 30 -6.40 -9.25 -3.67
N GLY A 31 -6.82 -9.57 -2.44
CA GLY A 31 -7.68 -8.73 -1.62
C GLY A 31 -6.89 -7.54 -1.08
N GLU A 32 -7.59 -6.43 -0.90
CA GLU A 32 -7.01 -5.21 -0.36
C GLU A 32 -7.79 -4.72 0.85
N LEU A 33 -7.07 -4.16 1.83
CA LEU A 33 -7.65 -3.47 2.96
C LEU A 33 -7.04 -2.06 3.06
N ARG A 34 -7.85 -1.03 2.79
CA ARG A 34 -7.40 0.35 2.66
C ARG A 34 -8.08 1.29 3.65
N GLY A 35 -7.34 2.29 4.12
CA GLY A 35 -7.87 3.47 4.81
C GLY A 35 -8.98 3.17 5.83
N GLY A 36 -10.14 3.80 5.65
CA GLY A 36 -11.29 3.67 6.56
C GLY A 36 -11.86 2.25 6.66
N SER A 37 -11.73 1.42 5.62
CA SER A 37 -12.17 0.02 5.68
C SER A 37 -11.34 -0.80 6.66
N TRP A 38 -10.03 -0.51 6.78
CA TRP A 38 -9.20 -1.15 7.80
C TRP A 38 -9.68 -0.76 9.20
N VAL A 39 -9.88 0.54 9.42
CA VAL A 39 -10.18 1.11 10.74
C VAL A 39 -11.37 0.43 11.41
N VAL A 40 -12.42 0.10 10.65
CA VAL A 40 -13.66 -0.46 11.21
C VAL A 40 -13.61 -1.97 11.49
N ILE A 41 -12.54 -2.67 11.11
CA ILE A 41 -12.35 -4.11 11.35
C ILE A 41 -11.00 -4.45 12.02
N ASP A 42 -10.30 -3.44 12.53
CA ASP A 42 -9.00 -3.65 13.18
C ASP A 42 -9.17 -4.47 14.47
N PRO A 43 -8.29 -5.46 14.76
CA PRO A 43 -8.38 -6.26 15.97
C PRO A 43 -8.34 -5.47 17.27
N THR A 44 -7.79 -4.25 17.27
CA THR A 44 -7.76 -3.39 18.46
C THR A 44 -9.17 -2.98 18.93
N ILE A 45 -10.20 -3.09 18.10
CA ILE A 45 -11.60 -2.87 18.49
C ILE A 45 -12.03 -3.85 19.60
N ASN A 46 -11.61 -5.11 19.50
CA ASN A 46 -11.89 -6.16 20.48
C ASN A 46 -10.76 -7.19 20.47
N SER A 47 -9.61 -6.81 21.05
CA SER A 47 -8.38 -7.60 21.01
C SER A 47 -8.50 -8.96 21.70
N SER A 48 -9.48 -9.13 22.57
CA SER A 48 -9.77 -10.39 23.25
C SER A 48 -10.40 -11.44 22.32
N GLN A 49 -11.12 -11.02 21.28
CA GLN A 49 -11.86 -11.90 20.36
C GLN A 49 -11.33 -11.88 18.93
N MET A 50 -10.85 -10.73 18.45
CA MET A 50 -10.51 -10.51 17.05
C MET A 50 -9.05 -10.84 16.73
N GLU A 51 -8.82 -11.42 15.55
CA GLU A 51 -7.50 -11.72 15.01
C GLU A 51 -7.48 -11.38 13.52
N LEU A 52 -6.44 -10.68 13.05
CA LEU A 52 -6.28 -10.32 11.63
C LEU A 52 -5.10 -11.06 10.99
N TYR A 53 -5.38 -11.63 9.82
CA TYR A 53 -4.46 -12.38 8.98
C TYR A 53 -4.46 -11.79 7.57
N ALA A 54 -3.35 -11.97 6.85
CA ALA A 54 -3.25 -11.56 5.45
C ALA A 54 -2.61 -12.67 4.62
N ASP A 55 -3.06 -12.81 3.38
CA ASP A 55 -2.43 -13.68 2.41
C ASP A 55 -1.08 -13.09 1.95
N GLU A 56 -0.18 -13.95 1.49
CA GLU A 56 1.10 -13.53 0.91
C GLU A 56 0.94 -12.60 -0.31
N LEU A 57 -0.16 -12.71 -1.04
CA LEU A 57 -0.50 -11.88 -2.20
C LEU A 57 -1.44 -10.71 -1.87
N ALA A 58 -1.85 -10.54 -0.61
CA ALA A 58 -2.73 -9.46 -0.20
C ALA A 58 -2.02 -8.08 -0.23
N ARG A 59 -2.82 -7.01 -0.22
CA ARG A 59 -2.34 -5.64 -0.01
C ARG A 59 -3.06 -4.98 1.16
N GLY A 60 -2.33 -4.09 1.83
CA GLY A 60 -2.92 -3.29 2.89
C GLY A 60 -2.11 -2.04 3.17
N GLY A 61 -2.81 -0.91 3.27
CA GLY A 61 -2.18 0.41 3.38
C GLY A 61 -3.20 1.52 3.62
N VAL A 62 -2.73 2.74 3.80
CA VAL A 62 -3.62 3.89 4.07
C VAL A 62 -4.35 4.32 2.80
N LEU A 63 -3.63 4.38 1.68
CA LEU A 63 -4.13 4.74 0.36
C LEU A 63 -3.65 3.71 -0.66
N GLU A 64 -4.22 3.75 -1.86
CA GLU A 64 -3.74 2.97 -3.00
C GLU A 64 -2.39 3.53 -3.49
N PRO A 65 -1.54 2.69 -4.12
CA PRO A 65 -0.22 3.11 -4.59
C PRO A 65 -0.23 4.39 -5.46
N PRO A 66 -1.14 4.55 -6.45
CA PRO A 66 -1.23 5.80 -7.21
C PRO A 66 -1.55 7.01 -6.34
N GLY A 67 -2.48 6.87 -5.39
CA GLY A 67 -2.86 7.95 -4.47
C GLY A 67 -1.71 8.40 -3.56
N ILE A 68 -0.87 7.46 -3.10
CA ILE A 68 0.35 7.81 -2.34
C ILE A 68 1.36 8.54 -3.22
N CYS A 69 1.55 8.11 -4.46
CA CYS A 69 2.49 8.71 -5.39
C CYS A 69 2.15 10.18 -5.69
N GLU A 70 0.87 10.52 -5.82
CA GLU A 70 0.45 11.92 -6.03
C GLU A 70 0.75 12.85 -4.84
N ILE A 71 0.93 12.30 -3.64
CA ILE A 71 1.25 13.07 -2.44
C ILE A 71 2.76 13.08 -2.16
N LYS A 72 3.41 11.92 -2.23
CA LYS A 72 4.79 11.71 -1.76
C LYS A 72 5.82 11.57 -2.88
N PHE A 73 5.41 11.17 -4.07
CA PHE A 73 6.31 10.92 -5.20
C PHE A 73 5.81 11.68 -6.43
N LYS A 74 5.75 13.01 -6.30
CA LYS A 74 5.20 13.89 -7.33
C LYS A 74 6.10 13.93 -8.55
N GLU A 75 5.63 14.63 -9.57
CA GLU A 75 6.31 14.73 -10.85
C GLU A 75 7.74 15.27 -10.72
N ALA A 76 7.98 16.25 -9.85
CA ALA A 76 9.31 16.84 -9.65
C ALA A 76 10.33 15.81 -9.13
N GLU A 77 9.93 14.99 -8.18
CA GLU A 77 10.74 13.93 -7.61
C GLU A 77 10.97 12.80 -8.63
N ARG A 78 9.96 12.50 -9.46
CA ARG A 78 10.12 11.56 -10.59
C ARG A 78 11.13 12.08 -11.60
N ARG A 79 11.06 13.35 -11.99
CA ARG A 79 12.06 13.99 -12.88
C ARG A 79 13.45 13.95 -12.25
N LYS A 80 13.59 14.28 -10.96
CA LYS A 80 14.86 14.15 -10.23
C LYS A 80 15.43 12.73 -10.31
N LEU A 81 14.59 11.71 -10.15
CA LEU A 81 15.01 10.32 -10.27
C LEU A 81 15.43 9.96 -11.71
N MET A 82 14.78 10.52 -12.74
CA MET A 82 15.20 10.34 -14.14
C MET A 82 16.62 10.88 -14.36
N HIS A 83 16.90 12.11 -13.90
CA HIS A 83 18.23 12.72 -13.99
C HIS A 83 19.31 11.94 -13.22
N GLN A 84 18.93 11.18 -12.19
CA GLN A 84 19.85 10.33 -11.44
C GLN A 84 20.17 8.99 -12.11
N ASN A 85 19.27 8.46 -12.95
CA ASN A 85 19.40 7.09 -13.47
C ASN A 85 19.49 6.99 -15.00
N ASP A 86 19.08 8.00 -15.76
CA ASP A 86 19.14 8.01 -17.21
C ASP A 86 20.45 8.66 -17.70
N HIS A 87 21.33 7.86 -18.30
CA HIS A 87 22.65 8.32 -18.76
C HIS A 87 22.56 9.42 -19.84
N THR A 88 21.54 9.41 -20.69
CA THR A 88 21.35 10.43 -21.73
C THR A 88 21.01 11.78 -21.11
N LEU A 89 20.09 11.81 -20.13
CA LEU A 89 19.78 13.02 -19.37
C LEU A 89 20.99 13.55 -18.60
N GLN A 90 21.80 12.66 -17.99
CA GLN A 90 23.03 13.06 -17.31
C GLN A 90 24.05 13.69 -18.26
N GLN A 91 24.19 13.15 -19.46
CA GLN A 91 25.08 13.70 -20.48
C GLN A 91 24.60 15.09 -20.92
N TRP A 92 23.33 15.23 -21.29
CA TRP A 92 22.78 16.52 -21.72
C TRP A 92 22.78 17.56 -20.60
N GLN A 93 22.64 17.15 -19.34
CA GLN A 93 22.78 18.06 -18.21
C GLN A 93 24.20 18.64 -18.10
N ARG A 94 25.23 17.83 -18.35
CA ARG A 94 26.63 18.31 -18.40
C ARG A 94 26.89 19.19 -19.61
N GLU A 95 26.34 18.84 -20.77
CA GLU A 95 26.42 19.67 -21.98
C GLU A 95 25.73 21.02 -21.78
N LEU A 96 24.60 21.05 -21.07
CA LEU A 96 23.89 22.28 -20.70
C LEU A 96 24.73 23.16 -19.76
N GLU A 97 25.44 22.57 -18.79
CA GLU A 97 26.35 23.29 -17.89
C GLU A 97 27.59 23.83 -18.62
N ALA A 98 28.02 23.17 -19.70
CA ALA A 98 29.16 23.58 -20.53
C ALA A 98 28.77 24.52 -21.69
N ALA A 99 27.48 24.77 -21.92
CA ALA A 99 27.00 25.58 -23.03
C ALA A 99 27.45 27.04 -22.90
N THR A 100 28.03 27.59 -23.96
CA THR A 100 28.53 28.97 -24.00
C THR A 100 27.56 29.94 -24.65
N THR A 101 26.67 29.45 -25.52
CA THR A 101 25.66 30.27 -26.19
C THR A 101 24.24 30.04 -25.64
N PRO A 102 23.39 31.08 -25.58
CA PRO A 102 22.00 30.93 -25.18
C PRO A 102 21.17 30.00 -26.10
N GLU A 103 21.53 29.96 -27.39
CA GLU A 103 20.83 29.17 -28.41
C GLU A 103 21.07 27.66 -28.24
N GLU A 104 22.32 27.26 -28.03
CA GLU A 104 22.67 25.86 -27.73
C GLU A 104 22.04 25.40 -26.40
N ALA A 105 22.05 26.27 -25.38
CA ALA A 105 21.43 25.96 -24.10
C ALA A 105 19.91 25.72 -24.23
N GLU A 106 19.22 26.47 -25.10
CA GLU A 106 17.79 26.27 -25.33
C GLU A 106 17.49 24.98 -26.10
N GLU A 107 18.32 24.64 -27.10
CA GLU A 107 18.19 23.38 -27.85
C GLU A 107 18.35 22.16 -26.92
N ILE A 108 19.33 22.20 -26.02
CA ILE A 108 19.58 21.12 -25.05
C ILE A 108 18.42 20.99 -24.06
N LYS A 109 17.86 22.10 -23.56
CA LYS A 109 16.67 22.08 -22.68
C LYS A 109 15.47 21.43 -23.37
N GLU A 110 15.24 21.73 -24.65
CA GLU A 110 14.16 21.11 -25.42
C GLU A 110 14.38 19.60 -25.61
N LYS A 111 15.63 19.15 -25.83
CA LYS A 111 15.98 17.71 -25.87
C LYS A 111 15.71 17.03 -24.54
N ILE A 112 16.14 17.64 -23.43
CA ILE A 112 15.88 17.14 -22.06
C ILE A 112 14.38 17.01 -21.83
N LYS A 113 13.60 18.08 -22.09
CA LYS A 113 12.15 18.10 -21.89
C LYS A 113 11.43 17.02 -22.70
N LYS A 114 11.82 16.82 -23.97
CA LYS A 114 11.26 15.74 -24.81
C LYS A 114 11.54 14.36 -24.22
N ARG A 115 12.76 14.11 -23.72
CA ARG A 115 13.13 12.84 -23.09
C ARG A 115 12.44 12.62 -21.75
N GLU A 116 12.33 13.63 -20.91
CA GLU A 116 11.58 13.54 -19.65
C GLU A 116 10.11 13.18 -19.91
N ASN A 117 9.47 13.81 -20.90
CA ASN A 117 8.08 13.50 -21.26
C ASN A 117 7.93 12.07 -21.78
N LEU A 118 8.91 11.57 -22.55
CA LEU A 118 8.94 10.18 -23.01
C LEU A 118 9.11 9.18 -21.86
N LEU A 119 9.92 9.52 -20.86
CA LEU A 119 10.19 8.66 -19.69
C LEU A 119 9.08 8.69 -18.64
N MET A 120 8.29 9.76 -18.59
CA MET A 120 7.31 10.00 -17.52
C MET A 120 6.33 8.84 -17.28
N PRO A 121 5.73 8.20 -18.30
CA PRO A 121 4.81 7.08 -18.06
C PRO A 121 5.49 5.89 -17.39
N VAL A 122 6.73 5.59 -17.80
CA VAL A 122 7.53 4.48 -17.24
C VAL A 122 7.89 4.76 -15.78
N TYR A 123 8.39 5.97 -15.48
CA TYR A 123 8.75 6.36 -14.12
C TYR A 123 7.53 6.48 -13.19
N THR A 124 6.36 6.80 -13.74
CA THR A 124 5.09 6.75 -12.99
C THR A 124 4.77 5.32 -12.57
N GLN A 125 4.93 4.34 -13.48
CA GLN A 125 4.75 2.93 -13.13
C GLN A 125 5.79 2.45 -12.11
N VAL A 126 7.05 2.86 -12.24
CA VAL A 126 8.10 2.58 -11.23
C VAL A 126 7.69 3.12 -9.86
N ALA A 127 7.18 4.36 -9.80
CA ALA A 127 6.70 4.95 -8.56
C ALA A 127 5.54 4.14 -7.96
N HIS A 128 4.57 3.71 -8.76
CA HIS A 128 3.46 2.87 -8.30
C HIS A 128 3.94 1.52 -7.76
N VAL A 129 4.86 0.85 -8.45
CA VAL A 129 5.43 -0.43 -7.97
C VAL A 129 6.22 -0.22 -6.69
N TYR A 130 6.97 0.89 -6.59
CA TYR A 130 7.69 1.24 -5.37
C TYR A 130 6.73 1.48 -4.19
N ALA A 131 5.62 2.18 -4.42
CA ALA A 131 4.58 2.35 -3.41
C ALA A 131 3.92 1.00 -3.04
N ASP A 132 3.59 0.15 -4.02
CA ASP A 132 3.02 -1.20 -3.80
C ASP A 132 3.88 -2.08 -2.88
N LEU A 133 5.21 -1.97 -2.98
CA LEU A 133 6.13 -2.69 -2.09
C LEU A 133 5.90 -2.38 -0.60
N HIS A 134 5.39 -1.19 -0.27
CA HIS A 134 5.10 -0.79 1.11
C HIS A 134 3.80 -1.41 1.64
N ASP A 135 2.93 -1.87 0.74
CA ASP A 135 1.59 -2.37 1.09
C ASP A 135 1.53 -3.90 1.18
N ARG A 136 2.67 -4.59 1.00
CA ARG A 136 2.74 -6.06 1.01
C ARG A 136 2.63 -6.64 2.43
N ALA A 137 2.13 -7.87 2.52
CA ALA A 137 1.94 -8.59 3.79
C ALA A 137 3.16 -8.65 4.73
N PRO A 138 4.42 -8.81 4.25
CA PRO A 138 5.59 -8.74 5.12
C PRO A 138 5.71 -7.42 5.88
N ARG A 139 5.37 -6.29 5.25
CA ARG A 139 5.40 -4.97 5.90
C ARG A 139 4.28 -4.86 6.94
N MET A 140 3.09 -5.37 6.65
CA MET A 140 1.98 -5.41 7.61
C MET A 140 2.37 -6.21 8.87
N ALA A 141 3.00 -7.37 8.69
CA ALA A 141 3.43 -8.23 9.80
C ALA A 141 4.56 -7.59 10.62
N ALA A 142 5.54 -6.99 9.95
CA ALA A 142 6.65 -6.28 10.60
C ALA A 142 6.19 -5.08 11.46
N ARG A 143 5.02 -4.50 11.16
CA ARG A 143 4.41 -3.42 11.94
C ARG A 143 3.38 -3.91 12.96
N GLY A 144 3.20 -5.23 13.11
CA GLY A 144 2.23 -5.82 14.01
C GLY A 144 0.78 -5.67 13.58
N GLY A 145 0.51 -5.21 12.36
CA GLY A 145 -0.84 -5.01 11.84
C GLY A 145 -1.55 -6.31 11.46
N VAL A 146 -0.79 -7.35 11.09
CA VAL A 146 -1.32 -8.71 10.90
C VAL A 146 -0.60 -9.68 11.83
N ARG A 147 -1.32 -10.67 12.34
CA ARG A 147 -0.76 -11.68 13.25
C ARG A 147 0.15 -12.67 12.54
N ARG A 148 -0.23 -13.10 11.34
CA ARG A 148 0.51 -14.07 10.53
C ARG A 148 0.17 -13.90 9.06
N ILE A 149 1.17 -14.12 8.22
CA ILE A 149 1.01 -14.24 6.77
C ILE A 149 0.64 -15.69 6.46
N LEU A 150 -0.43 -15.88 5.71
CA LEU A 150 -0.94 -17.19 5.30
C LEU A 150 -0.73 -17.38 3.80
N SER A 151 -0.72 -18.63 3.37
CA SER A 151 -0.82 -19.00 1.96
C SER A 151 -2.18 -19.66 1.76
N TRP A 152 -2.95 -19.15 0.80
CA TRP A 152 -4.33 -19.56 0.53
C TRP A 152 -4.57 -21.08 0.47
N PRO A 153 -3.74 -21.90 -0.19
CA PRO A 153 -3.94 -23.36 -0.22
C PRO A 153 -3.94 -24.02 1.16
N LYS A 154 -3.23 -23.44 2.15
CA LYS A 154 -3.15 -23.95 3.53
C LYS A 154 -4.09 -23.20 4.48
N ALA A 155 -4.82 -22.19 4.01
CA ALA A 155 -5.68 -21.36 4.86
C ALA A 155 -6.77 -22.18 5.56
N ARG A 156 -7.41 -23.12 4.84
CA ARG A 156 -8.44 -23.99 5.41
C ARG A 156 -7.92 -24.82 6.58
N GLU A 157 -6.78 -25.49 6.41
CA GLU A 157 -6.15 -26.30 7.45
C GLU A 157 -5.75 -25.43 8.65
N PHE A 158 -5.13 -24.28 8.38
CA PHE A 158 -4.75 -23.33 9.42
C PHE A 158 -5.96 -22.88 10.26
N PHE A 159 -7.03 -22.41 9.60
CA PHE A 159 -8.21 -21.91 10.28
C PHE A 159 -8.99 -23.01 11.00
N TYR A 160 -9.04 -24.23 10.47
CA TYR A 160 -9.63 -25.38 11.17
C TYR A 160 -9.04 -25.53 12.58
N TRP A 161 -7.71 -25.57 12.69
CA TRP A 161 -7.05 -25.71 13.98
C TRP A 161 -7.13 -24.44 14.83
N ARG A 162 -7.04 -23.25 14.21
CA ARG A 162 -7.12 -21.97 14.92
C ARG A 162 -8.48 -21.76 15.59
N VAL A 163 -9.56 -22.02 14.86
CA VAL A 163 -10.94 -21.91 15.34
C VAL A 163 -11.15 -22.88 16.50
N ARG A 164 -10.80 -24.16 16.33
CA ARG A 164 -10.93 -25.17 17.41
C ARG A 164 -10.21 -24.76 18.68
N ARG A 165 -8.96 -24.28 18.56
CA ARG A 165 -8.18 -23.82 19.70
C ARG A 165 -8.83 -22.62 20.40
N ARG A 166 -9.34 -21.65 19.64
CA ARG A 166 -9.93 -20.43 20.21
C ARG A 166 -11.27 -20.70 20.90
N LEU A 167 -12.11 -21.55 20.31
CA LEU A 167 -13.36 -21.97 20.95
C LEU A 167 -13.09 -22.73 22.26
N ALA A 168 -12.13 -23.66 22.27
CA ALA A 168 -11.77 -24.39 23.48
C ALA A 168 -11.17 -23.48 24.57
N ALA A 169 -10.33 -22.52 24.20
CA ALA A 169 -9.78 -21.55 25.16
C ALA A 169 -10.89 -20.66 25.76
N ASN A 170 -11.83 -20.20 24.93
CA ASN A 170 -12.95 -19.37 25.38
C ASN A 170 -14.00 -20.13 26.20
N SER A 171 -14.06 -21.47 26.16
CA SER A 171 -14.97 -22.25 27.02
C SER A 171 -14.40 -22.53 28.42
N VAL A 172 -13.09 -22.31 28.61
CA VAL A 172 -12.37 -22.56 29.87
C VAL A 172 -12.17 -21.27 30.68
N VAL A 173 -12.37 -20.11 30.06
CA VAL A 173 -12.29 -18.76 30.64
C VAL A 173 -13.69 -18.18 30.78
#